data_AF-A0A3M3RGP0-F1
#
_entry.id   AF-A0A3M3RGP0-F1
#
_cell.length_a   1.000
_cell.length_b   1.000
_cell.length_c   1.000
_cell.angle_alpha   90.00
_cell.angle_beta   90.00
_cell.angle_gamma   90.00
#
_symmetry.space_group_name_H-M   'P 1'
#
loop_
_entity.id
_entity.type
_entity.pdbx_description
1 polymer ?
#
loop_
_entity_poly.entity_id
_entity_poly.type
_entity_poly.pdbx_seq_one_letter_code
_entity_poly.pdbx_strand_id
1 'polypeptide(L)'
;MTEKHGTRQQRLATRFPKTPATATSLCPFRGPNIAIVPVRYALDRSRYDVAPEKLKPLPKDGKWTRLPTLKTRSYTLRQLYDGYVYVFDETAQTLHEYAVSAIDGHLSRIVWTDAHIGSDQRNGTSDSQPFLLYPRDNRLHIAFSHVQWTWRLCEHMRSNPPSRALWMKALDLKRYCITMAEPDTMPLDRIAEAVADIDEGKVVEDGRFADSAIPTVQPSSSDEAASLFSPLGADVFWRGSVDDQDSSLFIALDDPLAVFNDLGMQLAADQAAYRIWQVEHEHKIQIAQTVTTLCGAEGELEKLPASVRGDALLTHQYLSDVEAYFEQCILEEAQISSSSVPGDFLLLPNMFKSLDLRKAIEARYGSAPSEHGLQAWKDRHKWRREVDLSGARQYLLQHLPTGDKLLQQVRDTQSDFQHWAVHLGTEPLKLFIDTTNPKSLLYLQMIMLNLQIIYAQDDAATAWLAEQETNTSSLFGTLRYGFSPALKHALH
;
A
#
# COMPACT_ATOMS: atom_id res chain seq x y z
N MET A 1 -25.10 6.18 19.54
CA MET A 1 -23.89 6.66 18.85
C MET A 1 -24.35 7.44 17.63
N THR A 2 -23.95 8.70 17.50
CA THR A 2 -24.33 9.52 16.35
C THR A 2 -23.42 9.16 15.19
N GLU A 3 -23.76 8.07 14.53
CA GLU A 3 -23.10 7.65 13.30
C GLU A 3 -23.12 8.82 12.29
N LYS A 4 -22.02 9.02 11.55
CA LYS A 4 -21.82 10.08 10.52
C LYS A 4 -22.75 9.92 9.30
N HIS A 5 -23.95 9.38 9.48
CA HIS A 5 -24.98 9.12 8.47
C HIS A 5 -25.82 10.35 8.07
N GLY A 6 -25.63 11.47 8.78
CA GLY A 6 -26.42 12.69 8.61
C GLY A 6 -27.83 12.58 9.21
N THR A 7 -28.16 13.52 10.09
CA THR A 7 -29.50 13.69 10.66
C THR A 7 -30.51 14.11 9.58
N ARG A 8 -31.80 13.97 9.87
CA ARG A 8 -32.87 14.45 8.98
C ARG A 8 -32.69 15.94 8.63
N GLN A 9 -32.29 16.76 9.61
CA GLN A 9 -32.06 18.18 9.42
C GLN A 9 -30.88 18.46 8.50
N GLN A 10 -29.75 17.76 8.69
CA GLN A 10 -28.58 17.87 7.80
C GLN A 10 -28.90 17.46 6.36
N ARG A 11 -29.64 16.37 6.16
CA ARG A 11 -30.10 15.94 4.82
C ARG A 11 -31.00 16.97 4.16
N LEU A 12 -31.90 17.60 4.92
CA LEU A 12 -32.75 18.69 4.43
C LEU A 12 -31.92 19.92 4.08
N ALA A 13 -30.98 20.33 4.94
CA ALA A 13 -30.10 21.47 4.71
C ALA A 13 -29.20 21.27 3.48
N THR A 14 -28.76 20.03 3.21
CA THR A 14 -27.99 19.69 2.00
C THR A 14 -28.82 19.92 0.72
N ARG A 15 -30.12 19.59 0.75
CA ARG A 15 -31.02 19.78 -0.42
C ARG A 15 -31.56 21.20 -0.56
N PHE A 16 -31.80 21.85 0.57
CA PHE A 16 -32.36 23.19 0.67
C PHE A 16 -31.39 24.04 1.49
N PRO A 17 -30.33 24.59 0.86
CA PRO A 17 -29.40 25.45 1.55
C PRO A 17 -30.17 26.61 2.19
N LYS A 18 -29.73 27.07 3.37
CA LYS A 18 -30.41 28.12 4.16
C LYS A 18 -30.37 29.51 3.52
N THR A 19 -30.01 29.59 2.25
CA THR A 19 -29.86 30.77 1.43
C THR A 19 -31.24 31.32 1.04
N PRO A 20 -31.69 32.48 1.55
CA PRO A 20 -33.00 33.01 1.20
C PRO A 20 -33.10 33.38 -0.28
N ALA A 21 -34.26 33.08 -0.88
CA ALA A 21 -34.56 33.17 -2.31
C ALA A 21 -34.68 34.60 -2.88
N THR A 22 -34.57 35.64 -2.04
CA THR A 22 -34.94 37.03 -2.40
C THR A 22 -33.80 37.93 -2.89
N ALA A 23 -32.58 37.43 -3.08
CA ALA A 23 -31.44 38.25 -3.52
C ALA A 23 -30.97 37.87 -4.93
N THR A 24 -31.67 38.35 -5.95
CA THR A 24 -31.36 38.18 -7.38
C THR A 24 -30.19 39.06 -7.87
N SER A 25 -29.41 39.70 -7.01
CA SER A 25 -28.35 40.64 -7.47
C SER A 25 -27.09 40.75 -6.62
N LEU A 26 -26.81 39.84 -5.67
CA LEU A 26 -25.60 39.93 -4.83
C LEU A 26 -24.83 38.61 -4.80
N CYS A 27 -23.51 38.75 -4.95
CA CYS A 27 -22.45 37.74 -5.01
C CYS A 27 -22.75 36.44 -4.22
N PRO A 28 -22.44 35.23 -4.76
CA PRO A 28 -22.70 33.96 -4.10
C PRO A 28 -21.99 33.78 -2.74
N PHE A 29 -21.03 34.63 -2.40
CA PHE A 29 -20.29 34.62 -1.12
C PHE A 29 -21.05 35.41 -0.03
N ARG A 30 -21.84 34.73 0.81
CA ARG A 30 -22.82 35.40 1.70
C ARG A 30 -22.41 35.54 3.18
N GLY A 31 -21.38 34.86 3.66
CA GLY A 31 -20.94 34.93 5.08
C GLY A 31 -19.56 35.56 5.28
N PRO A 32 -19.23 36.14 6.45
CA PRO A 32 -17.88 36.66 6.74
C PRO A 32 -16.83 35.54 6.89
N ASN A 33 -17.30 34.32 7.17
CA ASN A 33 -16.48 33.15 7.40
C ASN A 33 -16.72 32.08 6.34
N ILE A 34 -15.79 31.14 6.26
CA ILE A 34 -15.79 29.97 5.39
C ILE A 34 -15.56 28.73 6.25
N ALA A 35 -16.32 27.66 5.97
CA ALA A 35 -16.15 26.38 6.64
C ALA A 35 -15.12 25.52 5.88
N ILE A 36 -14.24 24.89 6.64
CA ILE A 36 -13.14 24.06 6.15
C ILE A 36 -13.26 22.69 6.81
N VAL A 37 -13.45 21.63 6.02
CA VAL A 37 -13.47 20.25 6.50
C VAL A 37 -12.09 19.62 6.28
N PRO A 38 -11.32 19.31 7.34
CA PRO A 38 -10.04 18.65 7.16
C PRO A 38 -10.23 17.15 6.89
N VAL A 39 -9.52 16.65 5.89
CA VAL A 39 -9.37 15.23 5.53
C VAL A 39 -7.88 14.91 5.45
N ARG A 40 -7.50 13.65 5.20
CA ARG A 40 -6.09 13.25 5.11
C ARG A 40 -5.76 12.53 3.82
N TYR A 41 -4.51 12.66 3.41
CA TYR A 41 -3.92 11.73 2.45
C TYR A 41 -3.85 10.33 3.03
N ALA A 42 -4.24 9.35 2.22
CA ALA A 42 -4.17 7.95 2.56
C ALA A 42 -3.88 7.11 1.30
N LEU A 43 -3.68 5.82 1.49
CA LEU A 43 -3.61 4.87 0.38
C LEU A 43 -5.00 4.28 0.11
N ASP A 44 -5.33 4.11 -1.16
CA ASP A 44 -6.61 3.55 -1.64
C ASP A 44 -6.73 2.05 -1.31
N ARG A 45 -7.76 1.32 -1.73
CA ARG A 45 -7.93 -0.09 -1.34
C ARG A 45 -6.69 -0.95 -1.65
N SER A 46 -6.36 -1.86 -0.73
CA SER A 46 -5.27 -2.82 -0.93
C SER A 46 -5.75 -3.99 -1.80
N ARG A 47 -4.82 -4.79 -2.31
CA ARG A 47 -5.12 -6.03 -3.04
C ARG A 47 -5.82 -7.11 -2.20
N TYR A 48 -5.81 -6.95 -0.88
CA TYR A 48 -6.46 -7.82 0.11
C TYR A 48 -7.77 -7.23 0.63
N ASP A 49 -8.16 -6.03 0.18
CA ASP A 49 -9.48 -5.47 0.44
C ASP A 49 -10.56 -6.41 -0.12
N VAL A 50 -11.77 -6.34 0.44
CA VAL A 50 -12.93 -7.11 -0.01
C VAL A 50 -13.32 -6.81 -1.46
N ALA A 51 -13.01 -5.60 -1.97
CA ALA A 51 -13.23 -5.21 -3.36
C ALA A 51 -12.04 -4.35 -3.87
N PRO A 52 -10.89 -4.97 -4.18
CA PRO A 52 -9.64 -4.26 -4.48
C PRO A 52 -9.71 -3.40 -5.75
N GLU A 53 -10.60 -3.74 -6.69
CA GLU A 53 -10.79 -3.01 -7.94
C GLU A 53 -11.65 -1.74 -7.80
N LYS A 54 -12.35 -1.54 -6.67
CA LYS A 54 -13.23 -0.38 -6.43
C LYS A 54 -12.44 0.82 -5.89
N LEU A 55 -11.45 1.24 -6.67
CA LEU A 55 -10.57 2.36 -6.34
C LEU A 55 -11.30 3.71 -6.44
N LYS A 56 -10.86 4.66 -5.61
CA LYS A 56 -11.25 6.07 -5.62
C LYS A 56 -9.99 6.94 -5.52
N PRO A 57 -9.19 7.04 -6.60
CA PRO A 57 -7.93 7.77 -6.58
C PRO A 57 -8.15 9.28 -6.43
N LEU A 58 -7.09 10.02 -6.10
CA LEU A 58 -7.12 11.48 -6.04
C LEU A 58 -7.73 12.09 -7.34
N PRO A 59 -8.74 12.98 -7.23
CA PRO A 59 -9.37 13.59 -8.40
C PRO A 59 -8.38 14.37 -9.28
N LYS A 60 -8.47 14.19 -10.60
CA LYS A 60 -7.44 14.69 -11.55
C LYS A 60 -7.34 16.20 -11.64
N ASP A 61 -8.41 16.90 -11.27
CA ASP A 61 -8.53 18.35 -11.34
C ASP A 61 -8.10 19.06 -10.05
N GLY A 62 -7.85 18.31 -8.97
CA GLY A 62 -7.27 18.84 -7.75
C GLY A 62 -5.77 19.13 -7.86
N LYS A 63 -5.29 20.11 -7.09
CA LYS A 63 -3.87 20.49 -7.00
C LYS A 63 -3.21 19.81 -5.81
N TRP A 64 -2.93 18.51 -5.94
CA TRP A 64 -2.41 17.70 -4.84
C TRP A 64 -0.91 17.86 -4.62
N THR A 65 -0.50 17.67 -3.37
CA THR A 65 0.90 17.52 -2.96
C THR A 65 1.56 16.40 -3.77
N ARG A 66 2.81 16.63 -4.19
CA ARG A 66 3.58 15.63 -4.93
C ARG A 66 4.08 14.55 -3.97
N LEU A 67 3.37 13.43 -3.95
CA LEU A 67 3.76 12.24 -3.22
C LEU A 67 4.68 11.34 -4.07
N PRO A 68 5.57 10.55 -3.44
CA PRO A 68 6.37 9.54 -4.13
C PRO A 68 5.49 8.57 -4.90
N THR A 69 5.96 8.09 -6.06
CA THR A 69 5.17 7.15 -6.88
C THR A 69 5.31 5.74 -6.34
N LEU A 70 4.18 5.08 -6.10
CA LEU A 70 4.11 3.70 -5.63
C LEU A 70 3.74 2.76 -6.77
N LYS A 71 4.30 1.55 -6.76
CA LYS A 71 3.98 0.48 -7.72
C LYS A 71 2.73 -0.29 -7.34
N THR A 72 2.49 -0.44 -6.04
CA THR A 72 1.55 -1.43 -5.50
C THR A 72 0.20 -0.87 -5.10
N ARG A 73 0.10 0.45 -4.88
CA ARG A 73 -1.07 1.18 -4.38
C ARG A 73 -1.20 2.54 -5.06
N SER A 74 -2.40 3.09 -5.04
CA SER A 74 -2.66 4.49 -5.42
C SER A 74 -3.04 5.31 -4.18
N TYR A 75 -2.90 6.64 -4.29
CA TYR A 75 -3.31 7.56 -3.22
C TYR A 75 -4.78 7.92 -3.34
N THR A 76 -5.42 8.12 -2.18
CA THR A 76 -6.79 8.61 -2.04
C THR A 76 -6.87 9.61 -0.88
N LEU A 77 -8.06 10.17 -0.66
CA LEU A 77 -8.38 10.94 0.54
C LEU A 77 -9.27 10.12 1.47
N ARG A 78 -9.03 10.23 2.76
CA ARG A 78 -9.83 9.59 3.81
C ARG A 78 -10.16 10.58 4.91
N GLN A 79 -11.19 10.30 5.69
CA GLN A 79 -11.49 11.06 6.88
C GLN A 79 -10.32 11.04 7.87
N LEU A 80 -10.26 12.07 8.71
CA LEU A 80 -9.43 12.03 9.90
C LEU A 80 -9.92 10.95 10.87
N TYR A 81 -9.02 10.54 11.75
CA TYR A 81 -9.29 9.69 12.90
C TYR A 81 -8.91 10.44 14.18
N ASP A 82 -9.07 9.79 15.33
CA ASP A 82 -8.81 10.42 16.63
C ASP A 82 -7.40 11.03 16.66
N GLY A 83 -7.35 12.31 17.04
CA GLY A 83 -6.13 13.10 16.97
C GLY A 83 -6.41 14.58 17.14
N TYR A 84 -5.55 15.41 16.56
CA TYR A 84 -5.56 16.86 16.75
C TYR A 84 -5.31 17.60 15.44
N VAL A 85 -6.03 18.70 15.24
CA VAL A 85 -5.79 19.65 14.15
C VAL A 85 -5.30 20.96 14.74
N TYR A 86 -4.22 21.48 14.17
CA TYR A 86 -3.60 22.74 14.54
C TYR A 86 -3.76 23.73 13.40
N VAL A 87 -4.20 24.94 13.71
CA VAL A 87 -4.38 26.02 12.75
C VAL A 87 -3.64 27.25 13.24
N PHE A 88 -2.57 27.62 12.54
CA PHE A 88 -1.93 28.91 12.73
C PHE A 88 -2.55 29.92 11.76
N ASP A 89 -3.31 30.87 12.31
CA ASP A 89 -3.85 32.00 11.57
C ASP A 89 -2.74 33.04 11.41
N GLU A 90 -2.19 33.14 10.20
CA GLU A 90 -1.11 34.07 9.88
C GLU A 90 -1.59 35.52 9.90
N THR A 91 -2.88 35.76 9.60
CA THR A 91 -3.45 37.10 9.61
C THR A 91 -3.69 37.58 11.05
N ALA A 92 -4.21 36.70 11.92
CA ALA A 92 -4.46 37.00 13.33
C ALA A 92 -3.23 36.78 14.25
N GLN A 93 -2.19 36.12 13.76
CA GLN A 93 -1.01 35.70 14.53
C GLN A 93 -1.35 34.82 15.75
N THR A 94 -2.33 33.92 15.58
CA THR A 94 -2.79 33.02 16.65
C THR A 94 -2.71 31.56 16.23
N LEU A 95 -2.31 30.69 17.17
CA LEU A 95 -2.38 29.24 17.02
C LEU A 95 -3.65 28.73 17.71
N HIS A 96 -4.46 27.98 16.98
CA HIS A 96 -5.64 27.28 17.48
C HIS A 96 -5.43 25.78 17.45
N GLU A 97 -5.95 25.09 18.45
CA GLU A 97 -5.87 23.64 18.60
C GLU A 97 -7.27 23.05 18.67
N TYR A 98 -7.48 21.92 18.01
CA TYR A 98 -8.75 21.21 17.95
C TYR A 98 -8.52 19.72 18.20
N ALA A 99 -9.29 19.11 19.10
CA ALA A 99 -9.37 17.66 19.22
C ALA A 99 -10.35 17.10 18.18
N VAL A 100 -9.96 16.02 17.50
CA VAL A 100 -10.76 15.33 16.48
C VAL A 100 -11.36 14.07 17.10
N SER A 101 -12.67 13.88 16.93
CA SER A 101 -13.37 12.62 17.22
C SER A 101 -13.72 11.91 15.91
N ALA A 102 -13.16 10.72 15.68
CA ALA A 102 -13.42 9.92 14.49
C ALA A 102 -14.87 9.40 14.45
N ILE A 103 -15.41 9.05 15.62
CA ILE A 103 -16.74 8.46 15.78
C ILE A 103 -17.81 9.44 15.34
N ASP A 104 -17.77 10.64 15.89
CA ASP A 104 -18.80 11.65 15.63
C ASP A 104 -18.37 12.60 14.50
N GLY A 105 -17.12 12.58 14.05
CA GLY A 105 -16.59 13.44 12.98
C GLY A 105 -16.48 14.92 13.36
N HIS A 106 -16.49 15.25 14.66
CA HIS A 106 -16.45 16.62 15.14
C HIS A 106 -15.04 17.06 15.56
N LEU A 107 -14.80 18.36 15.47
CA LEU A 107 -13.64 19.08 15.96
C LEU A 107 -14.05 19.94 17.16
N SER A 108 -13.42 19.69 18.31
CA SER A 108 -13.64 20.44 19.56
C SER A 108 -12.47 21.37 19.81
N ARG A 109 -12.69 22.69 19.82
CA ARG A 109 -11.62 23.68 20.03
C ARG A 109 -11.07 23.58 21.46
N ILE A 110 -9.75 23.51 21.60
CA ILE A 110 -9.08 23.59 22.88
C ILE A 110 -8.61 25.02 23.08
N VAL A 111 -9.34 25.77 23.92
CA VAL A 111 -8.95 27.13 24.29
C VAL A 111 -7.93 27.05 25.43
N TRP A 112 -6.74 27.60 25.20
CA TRP A 112 -5.69 27.60 26.20
C TRP A 112 -6.03 28.58 27.32
N THR A 113 -5.91 28.10 28.56
CA THR A 113 -6.07 28.88 29.80
C THR A 113 -4.72 28.94 30.50
N ASP A 114 -4.61 29.72 31.58
CA ASP A 114 -3.36 29.80 32.36
C ASP A 114 -2.87 28.43 32.86
N ALA A 115 -3.80 27.49 33.12
CA ALA A 115 -3.48 26.12 33.51
C ALA A 115 -2.89 25.27 32.38
N HIS A 116 -3.12 25.66 31.12
CA HIS A 116 -2.62 24.95 29.94
C HIS A 116 -1.24 25.43 29.48
N ILE A 117 -0.78 26.61 29.95
CA ILE A 117 0.52 27.16 29.58
C ILE A 117 1.63 26.26 30.11
N GLY A 118 2.51 25.80 29.22
CA GLY A 118 3.60 24.89 29.57
C GLY A 118 3.19 23.42 29.71
N SER A 119 1.90 23.09 29.57
CA SER A 119 1.42 21.70 29.67
C SER A 119 1.42 21.01 28.32
N ASP A 120 1.98 19.80 28.27
CA ASP A 120 1.93 18.91 27.10
C ASP A 120 0.56 18.21 26.94
N GLN A 121 -0.27 18.21 27.98
CA GLN A 121 -1.63 17.65 27.93
C GLN A 121 -2.65 18.77 28.15
N ARG A 122 -3.51 18.95 27.16
CA ARG A 122 -4.53 20.01 27.18
C ARG A 122 -5.86 19.43 26.76
N ASN A 123 -6.90 19.78 27.49
CA ASN A 123 -8.26 19.37 27.21
C ASN A 123 -9.15 20.62 27.07
N GLY A 124 -10.23 20.48 26.31
CA GLY A 124 -11.18 21.56 26.10
C GLY A 124 -12.59 21.00 25.96
N THR A 125 -13.58 21.75 26.46
CA THR A 125 -15.00 21.40 26.45
C THR A 125 -15.81 22.35 25.58
N SER A 126 -15.20 22.96 24.56
CA SER A 126 -15.86 23.95 23.72
C SER A 126 -16.88 23.34 22.75
N ASP A 127 -17.64 24.21 22.06
CA ASP A 127 -18.56 23.84 20.99
C ASP A 127 -17.86 23.00 19.92
N SER A 128 -18.38 21.79 19.75
CA SER A 128 -17.88 20.80 18.79
C SER A 128 -18.61 20.97 17.46
N GLN A 129 -17.86 21.09 16.37
CA GLN A 129 -18.41 21.25 15.01
C GLN A 129 -17.69 20.34 14.01
N PRO A 130 -18.35 19.84 12.95
CA PRO A 130 -17.70 18.96 11.97
C PRO A 130 -16.80 19.70 10.97
N PHE A 131 -16.52 20.98 11.19
CA PHE A 131 -15.69 21.82 10.34
C PHE A 131 -14.97 22.89 11.18
N LEU A 132 -13.93 23.46 10.60
CA LEU A 132 -13.24 24.65 11.08
C LEU A 132 -13.89 25.90 10.47
N LEU A 133 -14.04 26.98 11.24
CA LEU A 133 -14.67 28.21 10.77
C LEU A 133 -13.69 29.39 10.91
N TYR A 134 -13.32 30.01 9.79
CA TYR A 134 -12.34 31.11 9.75
C TYR A 134 -12.81 32.26 8.84
N PRO A 135 -12.35 33.50 9.07
CA PRO A 135 -12.65 34.63 8.20
C PRO A 135 -12.10 34.42 6.78
N ARG A 136 -12.86 34.85 5.78
CA ARG A 136 -12.50 34.66 4.36
C ARG A 136 -11.24 35.36 3.90
N ASP A 137 -10.84 36.42 4.59
CA ASP A 137 -9.65 37.20 4.24
C ASP A 137 -8.36 36.66 4.89
N ASN A 138 -8.45 35.58 5.68
CA ASN A 138 -7.33 35.08 6.46
C ASN A 138 -6.48 34.07 5.68
N ARG A 139 -5.19 34.06 5.99
CA ARG A 139 -4.25 33.03 5.55
C ARG A 139 -3.94 32.09 6.70
N LEU A 140 -4.09 30.80 6.46
CA LEU A 140 -3.96 29.76 7.47
C LEU A 140 -2.79 28.83 7.15
N HIS A 141 -2.22 28.22 8.18
CA HIS A 141 -1.37 27.05 8.11
C HIS A 141 -2.03 25.95 8.94
N ILE A 142 -2.35 24.81 8.33
CA ILE A 142 -3.14 23.74 8.95
C ILE A 142 -2.33 22.45 8.96
N ALA A 143 -2.32 21.75 10.10
CA ALA A 143 -1.69 20.45 10.24
C ALA A 143 -2.53 19.50 11.08
N PHE A 144 -2.40 18.20 10.80
CA PHE A 144 -2.97 17.13 11.59
C PHE A 144 -1.86 16.35 12.31
N SER A 145 -2.15 15.88 13.50
CA SER A 145 -1.31 14.95 14.23
C SER A 145 -2.16 14.01 15.07
N HIS A 146 -1.89 12.72 15.01
CA HIS A 146 -2.55 11.74 15.88
C HIS A 146 -2.26 12.00 17.37
N VAL A 147 -1.01 12.36 17.69
CA VAL A 147 -0.60 12.71 19.05
C VAL A 147 -0.73 14.21 19.28
N GLN A 148 -1.13 14.59 20.49
CA GLN A 148 -1.18 16.00 20.87
C GLN A 148 0.24 16.60 20.82
N TRP A 149 0.40 17.75 20.16
CA TRP A 149 1.68 18.47 20.14
C TRP A 149 2.11 18.85 21.55
N THR A 150 3.40 18.66 21.83
CA THR A 150 4.01 19.17 23.06
C THR A 150 3.94 20.69 23.09
N TRP A 151 4.01 21.27 24.29
CA TRP A 151 4.08 22.71 24.45
C TRP A 151 5.26 23.30 23.67
N ARG A 152 6.40 22.62 23.69
CA ARG A 152 7.59 22.98 22.92
C ARG A 152 7.31 23.06 21.42
N LEU A 153 6.62 22.07 20.86
CA LEU A 153 6.28 22.04 19.44
C LEU A 153 5.30 23.15 19.08
N CYS A 154 4.29 23.39 19.92
CA CYS A 154 3.36 24.51 19.78
C CYS A 154 4.10 25.86 19.74
N GLU A 155 5.02 26.11 20.67
CA GLU A 155 5.81 27.36 20.70
C GLU A 155 6.78 27.49 19.52
N HIS A 156 7.40 26.37 19.09
CA HIS A 156 8.22 26.34 17.87
C HIS A 156 7.37 26.74 16.66
N MET A 157 6.17 26.16 16.51
CA MET A 157 5.27 26.53 15.41
C MET A 157 4.80 27.96 15.52
N ARG A 158 4.54 28.50 16.71
CA ARG A 158 4.18 29.93 16.87
C ARG A 158 5.32 30.87 16.45
N SER A 159 6.56 30.50 16.75
CA SER A 159 7.72 31.38 16.62
C SER A 159 8.55 31.18 15.35
N ASN A 160 8.34 30.11 14.58
CA ASN A 160 9.17 29.75 13.42
C ASN A 160 8.38 29.73 12.09
N PRO A 161 8.30 30.86 11.35
CA PRO A 161 7.62 30.91 10.06
C PRO A 161 8.19 29.94 8.99
N PRO A 162 9.51 29.77 8.83
CA PRO A 162 10.06 28.79 7.89
C PRO A 162 9.57 27.36 8.13
N SER A 163 9.57 26.89 9.40
CA SER A 163 9.07 25.56 9.74
C SER A 163 7.58 25.43 9.47
N ARG A 164 6.77 26.44 9.81
CA ARG A 164 5.32 26.44 9.47
C ARG A 164 5.10 26.29 7.97
N ALA A 165 5.79 27.08 7.15
CA ALA A 165 5.63 27.05 5.70
C ALA A 165 6.08 25.73 5.06
N LEU A 166 6.97 24.98 5.71
CA LEU A 166 7.48 23.70 5.20
C LEU A 166 6.67 22.49 5.69
N TRP A 167 6.13 22.54 6.92
CA TRP A 167 5.56 21.38 7.58
C TRP A 167 4.02 21.42 7.67
N MET A 168 3.40 22.60 7.55
CA MET A 168 1.94 22.76 7.60
C MET A 168 1.39 23.09 6.21
N LYS A 169 0.12 22.74 5.95
CA LYS A 169 -0.58 23.09 4.72
C LYS A 169 -0.99 24.56 4.74
N ALA A 170 -0.46 25.34 3.82
CA ALA A 170 -0.85 26.74 3.65
C ALA A 170 -2.19 26.83 2.90
N LEU A 171 -3.09 27.68 3.38
CA LEU A 171 -4.40 27.93 2.80
C LEU A 171 -4.70 29.43 2.79
N ASP A 172 -4.74 30.03 1.60
CA ASP A 172 -5.15 31.42 1.42
C ASP A 172 -6.66 31.47 1.12
N LEU A 173 -7.46 31.80 2.13
CA LEU A 173 -8.92 31.79 1.99
C LEU A 173 -9.41 32.90 1.06
N LYS A 174 -8.69 34.02 0.99
CA LYS A 174 -9.04 35.14 0.13
C LYS A 174 -8.89 34.75 -1.32
N ARG A 175 -7.78 34.08 -1.64
CA ARG A 175 -7.52 33.53 -2.97
C ARG A 175 -8.44 32.36 -3.30
N TYR A 176 -8.74 31.50 -2.33
CA TYR A 176 -9.73 30.44 -2.50
C TYR A 176 -11.10 31.01 -2.88
N CYS A 177 -11.59 32.03 -2.18
CA CYS A 177 -12.88 32.65 -2.51
C CYS A 177 -12.92 33.24 -3.94
N ILE A 178 -11.79 33.51 -4.58
CA ILE A 178 -11.75 33.98 -5.97
C ILE A 178 -11.64 32.81 -6.95
N THR A 179 -10.87 31.77 -6.60
CA THR A 179 -10.44 30.74 -7.55
C THR A 179 -11.09 29.37 -7.36
N MET A 180 -11.60 29.07 -6.15
CA MET A 180 -12.05 27.76 -5.69
C MET A 180 -11.02 26.64 -5.92
N ALA A 181 -9.73 26.98 -5.97
CA ALA A 181 -8.68 26.08 -6.44
C ALA A 181 -7.33 26.33 -5.74
N GLU A 182 -7.33 26.38 -4.41
CA GLU A 182 -6.10 26.38 -3.63
C GLU A 182 -5.46 24.98 -3.59
N PRO A 183 -4.13 24.89 -3.42
CA PRO A 183 -3.45 23.59 -3.26
C PRO A 183 -4.08 22.72 -2.17
N ASP A 184 -4.13 21.41 -2.41
CA ASP A 184 -4.66 20.41 -1.49
C ASP A 184 -6.15 20.59 -1.11
N THR A 185 -6.90 21.45 -1.81
CA THR A 185 -8.31 21.73 -1.52
C THR A 185 -9.24 21.39 -2.67
N MET A 186 -10.51 21.13 -2.33
CA MET A 186 -11.62 21.14 -3.28
C MET A 186 -12.91 21.64 -2.60
N PRO A 187 -13.91 22.08 -3.40
CA PRO A 187 -15.24 22.43 -2.91
C PRO A 187 -15.92 21.32 -2.09
N LEU A 188 -16.64 21.71 -1.04
CA LEU A 188 -17.24 20.77 -0.08
C LEU A 188 -18.31 19.86 -0.70
N ASP A 189 -19.01 20.32 -1.74
CA ASP A 189 -20.01 19.53 -2.46
C ASP A 189 -19.43 18.28 -3.15
N ARG A 190 -18.12 18.27 -3.42
CA ARG A 190 -17.39 17.13 -4.00
C ARG A 190 -16.77 16.19 -2.98
N ILE A 191 -17.05 16.35 -1.69
CA ILE A 191 -16.45 15.52 -0.64
C ILE A 191 -16.75 14.01 -0.83
N ALA A 192 -17.98 13.67 -1.24
CA ALA A 192 -18.38 12.29 -1.55
C ALA A 192 -17.73 11.75 -2.84
N GLU A 193 -17.25 12.60 -3.75
CA GLU A 193 -16.53 12.18 -4.95
C GLU A 193 -15.06 11.88 -4.62
N ALA A 194 -14.48 12.62 -3.68
CA ALA A 194 -13.04 12.63 -3.44
C ALA A 194 -12.59 11.75 -2.26
N VAL A 195 -13.41 11.65 -1.20
CA VAL A 195 -13.02 11.01 0.07
C VAL A 195 -13.57 9.58 0.11
N ALA A 196 -12.71 8.58 0.19
CA ALA A 196 -13.06 7.18 -0.08
C ALA A 196 -13.91 6.49 0.97
N ASP A 197 -13.89 6.98 2.20
CA ASP A 197 -14.75 6.53 3.29
C ASP A 197 -15.97 7.45 3.52
N ILE A 198 -16.25 8.36 2.57
CA ILE A 198 -17.47 9.17 2.53
C ILE A 198 -18.31 8.78 1.31
N ASP A 199 -19.56 8.40 1.56
CA ASP A 199 -20.56 8.04 0.55
C ASP A 199 -21.55 9.18 0.29
N GLU A 200 -22.15 9.18 -0.89
CA GLU A 200 -23.17 10.16 -1.28
C GLU A 200 -24.52 9.82 -0.62
N GLY A 201 -25.05 10.75 0.18
CA GLY A 201 -26.38 10.72 0.79
C GLY A 201 -26.56 9.73 1.94
N LYS A 202 -25.99 8.52 1.84
CA LYS A 202 -26.10 7.46 2.83
C LYS A 202 -24.86 6.57 2.81
N VAL A 203 -24.42 6.16 4.01
CA VAL A 203 -23.35 5.17 4.18
C VAL A 203 -23.74 3.81 3.59
N VAL A 204 -22.78 3.23 2.86
CA VAL A 204 -22.83 1.89 2.28
C VAL A 204 -21.78 1.01 2.96
N GLU A 205 -22.24 0.17 3.88
CA GLU A 205 -21.41 -0.83 4.56
C GLU A 205 -20.99 -1.93 3.56
N ASP A 206 -19.77 -1.83 3.04
CA ASP A 206 -19.19 -2.77 2.08
C ASP A 206 -17.89 -3.42 2.56
N GLY A 207 -17.45 -3.15 3.79
CA GLY A 207 -16.23 -3.71 4.38
C GLY A 207 -14.92 -3.12 3.85
N ARG A 208 -14.96 -1.99 3.12
CA ARG A 208 -13.77 -1.34 2.58
C ARG A 208 -12.80 -0.91 3.69
N PHE A 209 -11.50 -0.99 3.41
CA PHE A 209 -10.40 -0.62 4.29
C PHE A 209 -10.30 -1.41 5.61
N ALA A 210 -10.97 -2.56 5.72
CA ALA A 210 -10.90 -3.41 6.91
C ALA A 210 -9.47 -3.94 7.19
N ASP A 211 -8.64 -4.01 6.16
CA ASP A 211 -7.25 -4.45 6.17
C ASP A 211 -6.23 -3.29 6.29
N SER A 212 -6.71 -2.04 6.39
CA SER A 212 -5.85 -0.87 6.58
C SER A 212 -5.45 -0.68 8.04
N ALA A 213 -4.40 0.11 8.30
CA ALA A 213 -3.96 0.47 9.64
C ALA A 213 -5.01 1.28 10.43
N ILE A 214 -5.97 1.88 9.73
CA ILE A 214 -7.09 2.62 10.31
C ILE A 214 -8.39 2.09 9.69
N PRO A 215 -8.93 0.98 10.20
CA PRO A 215 -10.12 0.35 9.65
C PRO A 215 -11.37 1.23 9.78
N THR A 216 -12.38 0.90 8.98
CA THR A 216 -13.69 1.55 8.98
C THR A 216 -14.65 0.97 10.02
N VAL A 217 -14.31 -0.18 10.59
CA VAL A 217 -15.07 -0.86 11.64
C VAL A 217 -14.18 -0.99 12.87
N GLN A 218 -14.77 -0.79 14.04
CA GLN A 218 -14.07 -0.97 15.30
C GLN A 218 -13.58 -2.42 15.43
N PRO A 219 -12.27 -2.66 15.70
CA PRO A 219 -11.76 -4.00 15.94
C PRO A 219 -12.42 -4.66 17.14
N SER A 220 -12.70 -5.96 17.05
CA SER A 220 -13.37 -6.74 18.10
C SER A 220 -12.45 -7.21 19.25
N SER A 221 -11.17 -6.83 19.25
CA SER A 221 -10.18 -7.31 20.22
C SER A 221 -10.29 -6.63 21.59
N SER A 222 -10.04 -7.40 22.65
CA SER A 222 -10.14 -7.02 24.07
C SER A 222 -9.05 -6.07 24.59
N ASP A 223 -8.11 -5.65 23.75
CA ASP A 223 -7.15 -4.61 24.12
C ASP A 223 -7.84 -3.24 23.99
N GLU A 224 -8.46 -2.81 25.09
CA GLU A 224 -9.05 -1.47 25.28
C GLU A 224 -8.02 -0.33 25.12
N ALA A 225 -6.74 -0.64 24.91
CA ALA A 225 -5.73 0.32 24.51
C ALA A 225 -5.95 0.79 23.07
N ALA A 226 -6.91 1.70 22.90
CA ALA A 226 -7.09 2.61 21.76
C ALA A 226 -6.87 1.98 20.37
N SER A 227 -7.70 1.00 20.02
CA SER A 227 -7.80 0.58 18.62
C SER A 227 -8.21 1.77 17.75
N LEU A 228 -7.30 2.27 16.90
CA LEU A 228 -7.58 3.36 15.97
C LEU A 228 -8.55 2.88 14.89
N PHE A 229 -9.64 3.62 14.68
CA PHE A 229 -10.57 3.37 13.58
C PHE A 229 -11.23 4.68 13.17
N SER A 230 -11.78 4.73 11.96
CA SER A 230 -12.61 5.86 11.52
C SER A 230 -13.81 5.35 10.75
N PRO A 231 -15.03 5.44 11.31
CA PRO A 231 -16.22 4.89 10.67
C PRO A 231 -16.55 5.58 9.36
N LEU A 232 -17.28 4.87 8.49
CA LEU A 232 -17.80 5.44 7.25
C LEU A 232 -18.70 6.65 7.53
N GLY A 233 -18.73 7.59 6.58
CA GLY A 233 -19.54 8.80 6.66
C GLY A 233 -20.40 9.02 5.41
N ALA A 234 -21.43 9.84 5.53
CA ALA A 234 -22.21 10.33 4.41
C ALA A 234 -21.96 11.82 4.20
N ASP A 235 -21.81 12.29 2.97
CA ASP A 235 -21.51 13.69 2.64
C ASP A 235 -22.49 14.70 3.28
N VAL A 236 -23.77 14.33 3.36
CA VAL A 236 -24.85 15.08 4.00
C VAL A 236 -24.53 15.46 5.44
N PHE A 237 -23.69 14.70 6.15
CA PHE A 237 -23.25 15.05 7.50
C PHE A 237 -22.44 16.35 7.51
N TRP A 238 -21.44 16.50 6.64
CA TRP A 238 -20.64 17.72 6.56
C TRP A 238 -21.38 18.84 5.82
N ARG A 239 -21.93 18.53 4.63
CA ARG A 239 -22.65 19.52 3.80
C ARG A 239 -23.86 20.11 4.51
N GLY A 240 -24.61 19.27 5.22
CA GLY A 240 -25.78 19.70 5.97
C GLY A 240 -25.47 20.45 7.27
N SER A 241 -24.22 20.47 7.70
CA SER A 241 -23.78 21.16 8.92
C SER A 241 -23.29 22.59 8.67
N VAL A 242 -22.88 22.91 7.44
CA VAL A 242 -22.41 24.25 7.08
C VAL A 242 -23.57 25.14 6.62
N ASP A 243 -23.51 26.43 6.95
CA ASP A 243 -24.54 27.39 6.52
C ASP A 243 -24.37 27.82 5.05
N ASP A 244 -23.12 27.92 4.56
CA ASP A 244 -22.77 28.30 3.19
C ASP A 244 -22.02 27.15 2.51
N GLN A 245 -22.77 26.23 1.90
CA GLN A 245 -22.20 25.06 1.22
C GLN A 245 -21.37 25.44 -0.01
N ASP A 246 -21.83 26.41 -0.79
CA ASP A 246 -21.24 26.77 -2.09
C ASP A 246 -19.83 27.38 -1.94
N SER A 247 -19.58 28.03 -0.81
CA SER A 247 -18.27 28.58 -0.49
C SER A 247 -17.36 27.64 0.29
N SER A 248 -17.91 26.62 0.93
CA SER A 248 -17.16 25.77 1.84
C SER A 248 -16.21 24.83 1.09
N LEU A 249 -15.17 24.38 1.78
CA LEU A 249 -14.13 23.55 1.19
C LEU A 249 -13.74 22.41 2.12
N PHE A 250 -13.07 21.41 1.55
CA PHE A 250 -12.26 20.49 2.34
C PHE A 250 -10.79 20.61 1.96
N ILE A 251 -9.91 20.27 2.90
CA ILE A 251 -8.44 20.33 2.74
C ILE A 251 -7.80 19.00 3.11
N ALA A 252 -6.92 18.49 2.24
CA ALA A 252 -6.14 17.29 2.49
C ALA A 252 -4.87 17.60 3.31
N LEU A 253 -4.83 17.09 4.53
CA LEU A 253 -3.72 17.20 5.46
C LEU A 253 -2.77 16.01 5.33
N ASP A 254 -1.50 16.24 5.67
CA ASP A 254 -0.48 15.20 5.65
C ASP A 254 -0.63 14.28 6.86
N ASP A 255 -0.59 12.97 6.60
CA ASP A 255 -0.55 11.92 7.62
C ASP A 255 0.40 10.79 7.17
N PRO A 256 1.70 11.09 7.12
CA PRO A 256 2.65 10.23 6.43
C PRO A 256 3.00 8.95 7.22
N LEU A 257 2.77 8.93 8.53
CA LEU A 257 2.95 7.75 9.37
C LEU A 257 1.83 6.73 9.17
N ALA A 258 0.58 7.16 9.02
CA ALA A 258 -0.50 6.22 8.72
C ALA A 258 -0.35 5.62 7.32
N VAL A 259 0.05 6.42 6.32
CA VAL A 259 0.40 5.91 4.99
C VAL A 259 1.51 4.85 5.08
N PHE A 260 2.52 5.09 5.92
CA PHE A 260 3.61 4.13 6.08
C PHE A 260 3.15 2.83 6.76
N ASN A 261 2.29 2.93 7.78
CA ASN A 261 1.66 1.77 8.40
C ASN A 261 0.78 0.99 7.42
N ASP A 262 0.03 1.64 6.54
CA ASP A 262 -0.75 0.96 5.48
C ASP A 262 0.14 0.18 4.51
N LEU A 263 1.32 0.70 4.15
CA LEU A 263 2.31 -0.05 3.36
C LEU A 263 2.87 -1.25 4.14
N GLY A 264 3.12 -1.07 5.43
CA GLY A 264 3.52 -2.16 6.33
C GLY A 264 2.47 -3.26 6.40
N MET A 265 1.20 -2.92 6.58
CA MET A 265 0.09 -3.88 6.64
C MET A 265 -0.01 -4.70 5.35
N GLN A 266 0.12 -4.04 4.19
CA GLN A 266 0.15 -4.75 2.91
C GLN A 266 1.38 -5.65 2.77
N LEU A 267 2.57 -5.19 3.17
CA LEU A 267 3.79 -5.99 3.12
C LEU A 267 3.67 -7.25 3.98
N ALA A 268 3.11 -7.11 5.18
CA ALA A 268 2.85 -8.25 6.07
C ALA A 268 1.90 -9.27 5.42
N ALA A 269 0.85 -8.80 4.74
CA ALA A 269 -0.08 -9.65 4.02
C ALA A 269 0.56 -10.34 2.79
N ASP A 270 1.37 -9.61 2.00
CA ASP A 270 2.13 -10.16 0.88
C ASP A 270 3.09 -11.27 1.34
N GLN A 271 3.83 -11.01 2.42
CA GLN A 271 4.74 -11.99 3.02
C GLN A 271 3.99 -13.20 3.57
N ALA A 272 2.84 -13.01 4.21
CA ALA A 272 2.01 -14.09 4.72
C ALA A 272 1.49 -14.96 3.56
N ALA A 273 0.99 -14.35 2.49
CA ALA A 273 0.52 -15.07 1.30
C ALA A 273 1.65 -15.89 0.66
N TYR A 274 2.86 -15.32 0.54
CA TYR A 274 4.02 -16.05 0.04
C TYR A 274 4.42 -17.20 0.95
N ARG A 275 4.43 -17.01 2.28
CA ARG A 275 4.77 -18.07 3.24
C ARG A 275 3.76 -19.22 3.24
N ILE A 276 2.46 -18.92 3.12
CA ILE A 276 1.43 -19.96 2.99
C ILE A 276 1.72 -20.81 1.75
N TRP A 277 2.01 -20.18 0.61
CA TRP A 277 2.39 -20.88 -0.60
C TRP A 277 3.67 -21.72 -0.43
N GLN A 278 4.68 -21.21 0.27
CA GLN A 278 5.90 -21.94 0.57
C GLN A 278 5.60 -23.20 1.40
N VAL A 279 4.85 -23.06 2.49
CA VAL A 279 4.48 -24.21 3.35
C VAL A 279 3.72 -25.29 2.56
N GLU A 280 2.85 -24.89 1.64
CA GLU A 280 2.05 -25.83 0.85
C GLU A 280 2.85 -26.51 -0.29
N HIS A 281 3.75 -25.78 -0.94
CA HIS A 281 4.33 -26.20 -2.22
C HIS A 281 5.85 -26.35 -2.24
N GLU A 282 6.61 -25.66 -1.38
CA GLU A 282 8.08 -25.56 -1.48
C GLU A 282 8.76 -26.93 -1.46
N HIS A 283 8.44 -27.78 -0.49
CA HIS A 283 9.05 -29.10 -0.40
C HIS A 283 8.74 -29.98 -1.62
N LYS A 284 7.49 -29.92 -2.14
CA LYS A 284 7.09 -30.66 -3.35
C LYS A 284 7.79 -30.11 -4.58
N ILE A 285 8.00 -28.79 -4.66
CA ILE A 285 8.76 -28.14 -5.73
C ILE A 285 10.22 -28.58 -5.68
N GLN A 286 10.86 -28.60 -4.50
CA GLN A 286 12.25 -29.06 -4.35
C GLN A 286 12.42 -30.52 -4.78
N ILE A 287 11.48 -31.40 -4.38
CA ILE A 287 11.45 -32.79 -4.85
C ILE A 287 11.28 -32.84 -6.37
N ALA A 288 10.31 -32.12 -6.92
CA ALA A 288 10.03 -32.13 -8.35
C ALA A 288 11.21 -31.58 -9.19
N GLN A 289 11.90 -30.55 -8.71
CA GLN A 289 13.15 -30.03 -9.30
C GLN A 289 14.26 -31.07 -9.25
N THR A 290 14.42 -31.75 -8.11
CA THR A 290 15.42 -32.82 -7.93
C THR A 290 15.14 -34.00 -8.86
N VAL A 291 13.88 -34.46 -8.92
CA VAL A 291 13.44 -35.52 -9.83
C VAL A 291 13.68 -35.13 -11.29
N THR A 292 13.30 -33.90 -11.67
CA THR A 292 13.50 -33.39 -13.04
C THR A 292 14.99 -33.35 -13.41
N THR A 293 15.84 -32.91 -12.48
CA THR A 293 17.30 -32.81 -12.71
C THR A 293 17.97 -34.18 -12.80
N LEU A 294 17.60 -35.11 -11.92
CA LEU A 294 18.20 -36.45 -11.86
C LEU A 294 17.68 -37.38 -12.96
N CYS A 295 16.39 -37.30 -13.30
CA CYS A 295 15.72 -38.29 -14.14
C CYS A 295 15.35 -37.79 -15.53
N GLY A 296 15.23 -36.47 -15.71
CA GLY A 296 14.86 -35.84 -16.98
C GLY A 296 15.99 -35.80 -18.02
N ALA A 297 15.62 -35.48 -19.26
CA ALA A 297 16.56 -35.13 -20.32
C ALA A 297 17.40 -33.89 -19.95
N GLU A 298 18.61 -33.79 -20.48
CA GLU A 298 19.52 -32.66 -20.18
C GLU A 298 18.85 -31.31 -20.51
N GLY A 299 18.55 -30.54 -19.47
CA GLY A 299 17.87 -29.24 -19.54
C GLY A 299 18.75 -28.05 -19.13
N GLU A 300 20.08 -28.21 -19.17
CA GLU A 300 21.02 -27.11 -18.87
C GLU A 300 20.80 -25.94 -19.84
N LEU A 301 20.71 -24.71 -19.32
CA LEU A 301 20.39 -23.50 -20.08
C LEU A 301 21.30 -23.28 -21.30
N GLU A 302 22.55 -23.70 -21.21
CA GLU A 302 23.55 -23.59 -22.28
C GLU A 302 23.29 -24.56 -23.45
N LYS A 303 22.65 -25.71 -23.18
CA LYS A 303 22.35 -26.77 -24.15
C LYS A 303 20.92 -26.69 -24.71
N LEU A 304 20.08 -25.81 -24.16
CA LEU A 304 18.73 -25.56 -24.68
C LEU A 304 18.77 -24.77 -26.00
N PRO A 305 17.90 -25.14 -26.97
CA PRO A 305 17.74 -24.40 -28.22
C PRO A 305 17.42 -22.92 -27.96
N ALA A 306 17.93 -22.02 -28.81
CA ALA A 306 17.68 -20.58 -28.68
C ALA A 306 16.18 -20.22 -28.77
N SER A 307 15.38 -21.05 -29.44
CA SER A 307 13.94 -20.88 -29.64
C SER A 307 13.09 -21.11 -28.39
N VAL A 308 13.61 -21.85 -27.40
CA VAL A 308 12.88 -22.20 -26.16
C VAL A 308 13.47 -21.55 -24.91
N ARG A 309 14.67 -20.96 -25.03
CA ARG A 309 15.40 -20.34 -23.94
C ARG A 309 14.63 -19.14 -23.38
N GLY A 310 14.34 -19.16 -22.08
CA GLY A 310 13.66 -18.06 -21.38
C GLY A 310 12.14 -18.20 -21.27
N ASP A 311 11.54 -19.22 -21.90
CA ASP A 311 10.12 -19.55 -21.74
C ASP A 311 9.99 -20.93 -21.07
N ALA A 312 9.47 -20.94 -19.84
CA ALA A 312 9.32 -22.17 -19.05
C ALA A 312 8.36 -23.18 -19.69
N LEU A 313 7.31 -22.71 -20.37
CA LEU A 313 6.31 -23.56 -21.00
C LEU A 313 6.86 -24.18 -22.28
N LEU A 314 7.55 -23.39 -23.11
CA LEU A 314 8.21 -23.92 -24.32
C LEU A 314 9.39 -24.84 -23.96
N THR A 315 10.15 -24.53 -22.90
CA THR A 315 11.20 -25.39 -22.39
C THR A 315 10.63 -26.74 -21.94
N HIS A 316 9.52 -26.73 -21.21
CA HIS A 316 8.85 -27.97 -20.82
C HIS A 316 8.35 -28.77 -22.02
N GLN A 317 7.72 -28.13 -23.01
CA GLN A 317 7.25 -28.80 -24.23
C GLN A 317 8.41 -29.44 -24.99
N TYR A 318 9.52 -28.72 -25.16
CA TYR A 318 10.72 -29.24 -25.79
C TYR A 318 11.27 -30.47 -25.05
N LEU A 319 11.43 -30.38 -23.72
CA LEU A 319 11.95 -31.49 -22.94
C LEU A 319 11.00 -32.71 -22.98
N SER A 320 9.68 -32.49 -22.99
CA SER A 320 8.70 -33.56 -23.15
C SER A 320 8.79 -34.23 -24.53
N ASP A 321 8.96 -33.45 -25.59
CA ASP A 321 9.09 -33.96 -26.97
C ASP A 321 10.40 -34.78 -27.12
N VAL A 322 11.50 -34.29 -26.55
CA VAL A 322 12.81 -34.98 -26.53
C VAL A 322 12.75 -36.31 -25.78
N GLU A 323 12.04 -36.36 -24.65
CA GLU A 323 11.90 -37.58 -23.87
C GLU A 323 11.02 -38.62 -24.57
N ALA A 324 9.92 -38.19 -25.20
CA ALA A 324 9.09 -39.06 -26.02
C ALA A 324 9.89 -39.66 -27.18
N TYR A 325 10.78 -38.87 -27.80
CA TYR A 325 11.72 -39.36 -28.80
C TYR A 325 12.68 -40.41 -28.21
N PHE A 326 13.29 -40.15 -27.05
CA PHE A 326 14.21 -41.11 -26.43
C PHE A 326 13.54 -42.41 -26.01
N GLU A 327 12.31 -42.36 -25.48
CA GLU A 327 11.52 -43.56 -25.16
C GLU A 327 11.21 -44.37 -26.43
N GLN A 328 10.83 -43.70 -27.51
CA GLN A 328 10.56 -44.35 -28.79
C GLN A 328 11.81 -45.04 -29.36
N CYS A 329 13.00 -44.42 -29.25
CA CYS A 329 14.26 -45.06 -29.64
C CYS A 329 14.54 -46.34 -28.84
N ILE A 330 14.30 -46.32 -27.52
CA ILE A 330 14.52 -47.50 -26.66
C ILE A 330 13.53 -48.63 -27.02
N LEU A 331 12.26 -48.30 -27.30
CA LEU A 331 11.24 -49.27 -27.70
C LEU A 331 11.59 -49.94 -29.04
N GLU A 332 12.03 -49.14 -30.02
CA GLU A 332 12.45 -49.65 -31.34
C GLU A 332 13.68 -50.56 -31.22
N GLU A 333 14.69 -50.19 -30.41
CA GLU A 333 15.85 -51.05 -30.13
C GLU A 333 15.46 -52.38 -29.45
N ALA A 334 14.49 -52.37 -28.53
CA ALA A 334 13.98 -53.57 -27.88
C ALA A 334 13.22 -54.50 -28.85
N GLN A 335 12.49 -53.94 -29.82
CA GLN A 335 11.79 -54.71 -30.85
C GLN A 335 12.77 -55.35 -31.86
N ILE A 336 13.82 -54.62 -32.22
CA ILE A 336 14.88 -55.13 -33.10
C ILE A 336 15.68 -56.24 -32.40
N SER A 337 15.94 -56.13 -31.09
CA SER A 337 16.70 -57.15 -30.35
C SER A 337 15.89 -58.41 -30.00
N SER A 338 14.55 -58.30 -29.90
CA SER A 338 13.65 -59.44 -29.59
C SER A 338 13.20 -60.24 -30.81
N SER A 339 13.38 -59.72 -32.03
CA SER A 339 13.04 -60.39 -33.28
C SER A 339 14.16 -61.35 -33.73
N SER A 340 14.25 -62.50 -33.04
CA SER A 340 15.25 -63.55 -33.32
C SER A 340 14.83 -64.59 -34.36
N VAL A 341 13.78 -64.34 -35.16
CA VAL A 341 13.36 -65.25 -36.25
C VAL A 341 13.93 -64.76 -37.59
N PRO A 342 14.89 -65.48 -38.21
CA PRO A 342 15.41 -65.11 -39.51
C PRO A 342 14.37 -65.42 -40.59
N GLY A 343 13.74 -64.39 -41.17
CA GLY A 343 12.98 -64.55 -42.40
C GLY A 343 11.72 -63.70 -42.58
N ASP A 344 11.22 -63.03 -41.56
CA ASP A 344 9.97 -62.26 -41.67
C ASP A 344 10.21 -60.76 -41.45
N PHE A 345 11.03 -60.16 -42.32
CA PHE A 345 11.13 -58.70 -42.42
C PHE A 345 10.21 -58.22 -43.55
N LEU A 346 8.90 -58.36 -43.35
CA LEU A 346 7.94 -57.56 -44.09
C LEU A 346 7.99 -56.13 -43.55
N LEU A 347 8.65 -55.26 -44.31
CA LEU A 347 8.75 -53.82 -44.11
C LEU A 347 7.34 -53.19 -43.94
N LEU A 348 6.87 -53.12 -42.70
CA LEU A 348 5.68 -52.33 -42.36
C LEU A 348 6.08 -50.84 -42.37
N PRO A 349 5.30 -49.94 -43.01
CA PRO A 349 5.67 -48.53 -43.21
C PRO A 349 5.89 -47.69 -41.92
N ASN A 350 5.55 -48.22 -40.74
CA ASN A 350 5.52 -47.48 -39.47
C ASN A 350 6.69 -47.80 -38.51
N MET A 351 7.78 -48.40 -38.99
CA MET A 351 8.87 -48.96 -38.17
C MET A 351 9.76 -47.94 -37.44
N PHE A 352 9.86 -46.69 -37.88
CA PHE A 352 10.77 -45.70 -37.27
C PHE A 352 10.05 -44.40 -36.93
N LYS A 353 9.12 -44.47 -35.98
CA LYS A 353 8.46 -43.26 -35.45
C LYS A 353 9.48 -42.33 -34.80
N SER A 354 10.59 -42.86 -34.29
CA SER A 354 11.72 -42.07 -33.80
C SER A 354 12.27 -41.09 -34.85
N LEU A 355 12.35 -41.50 -36.13
CA LEU A 355 12.87 -40.65 -37.21
C LEU A 355 11.93 -39.49 -37.52
N ASP A 356 10.61 -39.75 -37.50
CA ASP A 356 9.59 -38.71 -37.71
C ASP A 356 9.54 -37.74 -36.53
N LEU A 357 9.63 -38.25 -35.29
CA LEU A 357 9.72 -37.43 -34.07
C LEU A 357 10.99 -36.56 -34.07
N ARG A 358 12.14 -37.11 -34.48
CA ARG A 358 13.38 -36.35 -34.62
C ARG A 358 13.25 -35.21 -35.61
N LYS A 359 12.69 -35.48 -36.80
CA LYS A 359 12.43 -34.45 -37.82
C LYS A 359 11.45 -33.40 -37.32
N ALA A 360 10.43 -33.78 -36.57
CA ALA A 360 9.47 -32.86 -35.97
C ALA A 360 10.12 -31.94 -34.93
N ILE A 361 10.97 -32.49 -34.05
CA ILE A 361 11.74 -31.71 -33.07
C ILE A 361 12.69 -30.74 -33.78
N GLU A 362 13.42 -31.20 -34.79
CA GLU A 362 14.35 -30.37 -35.55
C GLU A 362 13.62 -29.25 -36.31
N ALA A 363 12.47 -29.55 -36.93
CA ALA A 363 11.65 -28.55 -37.61
C ALA A 363 11.04 -27.52 -36.65
N ARG A 364 10.66 -27.94 -35.43
CA ARG A 364 9.97 -27.09 -34.45
C ARG A 364 10.92 -26.24 -33.61
N TYR A 365 12.08 -26.79 -33.24
CA TYR A 365 13.01 -26.15 -32.29
C TYR A 365 14.36 -25.78 -32.91
N GLY A 366 14.65 -26.25 -34.13
CA GLY A 366 15.86 -25.89 -34.89
C GLY A 366 17.12 -26.69 -34.54
N SER A 367 17.01 -27.68 -33.64
CA SER A 367 18.13 -28.55 -33.25
C SER A 367 17.66 -29.98 -33.01
N ALA A 368 18.41 -30.96 -33.52
CA ALA A 368 18.15 -32.36 -33.27
C ALA A 368 18.65 -32.80 -31.87
N PRO A 369 17.97 -33.74 -31.20
CA PRO A 369 18.43 -34.32 -29.93
C PRO A 369 19.81 -34.99 -30.07
N SER A 370 20.69 -34.85 -29.07
CA SER A 370 22.04 -35.40 -29.10
C SER A 370 22.08 -36.90 -28.75
N GLU A 371 23.00 -37.64 -29.38
CA GLU A 371 23.23 -39.06 -29.06
C GLU A 371 23.79 -39.26 -27.65
N HIS A 372 24.61 -38.32 -27.17
CA HIS A 372 25.07 -38.28 -25.77
C HIS A 372 23.88 -38.17 -24.79
N GLY A 373 22.91 -37.31 -25.11
CA GLY A 373 21.69 -37.17 -24.31
C GLY A 373 20.85 -38.45 -24.27
N LEU A 374 20.79 -39.19 -25.37
CA LEU A 374 20.13 -40.51 -25.43
C LEU A 374 20.85 -41.54 -24.54
N GLN A 375 22.19 -41.56 -24.52
CA GLN A 375 22.94 -42.46 -23.66
C GLN A 375 22.76 -42.11 -22.18
N ALA A 376 22.88 -40.83 -21.81
CA ALA A 376 22.63 -40.35 -20.46
C ALA A 376 21.18 -40.65 -20.01
N TRP A 377 20.22 -40.54 -20.93
CA TRP A 377 18.85 -40.96 -20.72
C TRP A 377 18.81 -42.46 -20.39
N LYS A 378 19.40 -43.35 -21.21
CA LYS A 378 19.44 -44.79 -20.94
C LYS A 378 20.06 -45.13 -19.57
N ASP A 379 21.16 -44.48 -19.19
CA ASP A 379 21.86 -44.75 -17.92
C ASP A 379 20.98 -44.43 -16.70
N ARG A 380 20.11 -43.41 -16.80
CA ARG A 380 19.19 -42.97 -15.74
C ARG A 380 17.88 -43.77 -15.67
N HIS A 381 17.69 -44.77 -16.53
CA HIS A 381 16.46 -45.56 -16.61
C HIS A 381 16.09 -46.25 -15.30
N LYS A 382 17.08 -46.66 -14.49
CA LYS A 382 16.83 -47.25 -13.16
C LYS A 382 16.04 -46.29 -12.26
N TRP A 383 16.35 -44.99 -12.30
CA TRP A 383 15.74 -44.00 -11.42
C TRP A 383 14.34 -43.61 -11.90
N ARG A 384 14.15 -43.49 -13.23
CA ARG A 384 12.83 -43.21 -13.84
C ARG A 384 11.76 -44.26 -13.56
N ARG A 385 12.13 -45.50 -13.22
CA ARG A 385 11.15 -46.53 -12.80
C ARG A 385 10.56 -46.28 -11.42
N GLU A 386 11.29 -45.58 -10.57
CA GLU A 386 10.94 -45.36 -9.16
C GLU A 386 10.24 -44.00 -8.93
N VAL A 387 10.23 -43.11 -9.93
CA VAL A 387 9.73 -41.74 -9.79
C VAL A 387 8.84 -41.32 -10.95
N ASP A 388 7.81 -40.53 -10.65
CA ASP A 388 6.95 -39.91 -11.67
C ASP A 388 7.55 -38.58 -12.15
N LEU A 389 8.35 -38.67 -13.23
CA LEU A 389 8.96 -37.50 -13.88
C LEU A 389 7.91 -36.56 -14.51
N SER A 390 6.86 -37.14 -15.10
CA SER A 390 5.82 -36.38 -15.79
C SER A 390 5.00 -35.53 -14.80
N GLY A 391 4.58 -36.14 -13.68
CA GLY A 391 3.91 -35.45 -12.59
C GLY A 391 4.79 -34.40 -11.93
N ALA A 392 6.07 -34.67 -11.73
CA ALA A 392 7.02 -33.70 -11.19
C ALA A 392 7.07 -32.42 -12.05
N ARG A 393 7.21 -32.56 -13.37
CA ARG A 393 7.28 -31.41 -14.27
C ARG A 393 5.96 -30.65 -14.40
N GLN A 394 4.85 -31.37 -14.48
CA GLN A 394 3.52 -30.76 -14.49
C GLN A 394 3.30 -29.93 -13.21
N TYR A 395 3.73 -30.44 -12.06
CA TYR A 395 3.64 -29.74 -10.79
C TYR A 395 4.47 -28.44 -10.78
N LEU A 396 5.69 -28.48 -11.32
CA LEU A 396 6.53 -27.28 -11.47
C LEU A 396 5.88 -26.23 -12.36
N LEU A 397 5.37 -26.62 -13.54
CA LEU A 397 4.69 -25.70 -14.45
C LEU A 397 3.48 -25.03 -13.81
N GLN A 398 2.72 -25.77 -13.00
CA GLN A 398 1.51 -25.26 -12.39
C GLN A 398 1.79 -24.30 -11.23
N HIS A 399 2.79 -24.59 -10.40
CA HIS A 399 2.98 -23.88 -9.12
C HIS A 399 4.10 -22.84 -9.12
N LEU A 400 5.17 -23.00 -9.92
CA LEU A 400 6.27 -22.02 -9.94
C LEU A 400 5.82 -20.60 -10.34
N PRO A 401 5.01 -20.39 -11.40
CA PRO A 401 4.59 -19.04 -11.78
C PRO A 401 3.80 -18.31 -10.70
N THR A 402 3.02 -19.06 -9.92
CA THR A 402 2.26 -18.52 -8.78
C THR A 402 3.21 -18.08 -7.67
N GLY A 403 4.23 -18.88 -7.35
CA GLY A 403 5.26 -18.52 -6.38
C GLY A 403 6.08 -17.30 -6.80
N ASP A 404 6.49 -17.23 -8.06
CA ASP A 404 7.22 -16.10 -8.61
C ASP A 404 6.40 -14.82 -8.57
N LYS A 405 5.09 -14.91 -8.88
CA LYS A 405 4.16 -13.78 -8.77
C LYS A 405 4.06 -13.28 -7.33
N LEU A 406 3.87 -14.16 -6.35
CA LEU A 406 3.77 -13.79 -4.94
C LEU A 406 5.07 -13.16 -4.43
N LEU A 407 6.23 -13.74 -4.79
CA LEU A 407 7.53 -13.18 -4.45
C LEU A 407 7.75 -11.81 -5.09
N GLN A 408 7.31 -11.62 -6.34
CA GLN A 408 7.38 -10.32 -7.00
C GLN A 408 6.50 -9.28 -6.31
N GLN A 409 5.30 -9.66 -5.83
CA GLN A 409 4.45 -8.77 -5.05
C GLN A 409 5.13 -8.30 -3.75
N VAL A 410 5.78 -9.22 -3.02
CA VAL A 410 6.58 -8.86 -1.83
C VAL A 410 7.66 -7.85 -2.19
N ARG A 411 8.42 -8.10 -3.27
CA ARG A 411 9.50 -7.20 -3.72
C ARG A 411 9.00 -5.82 -4.15
N ASP A 412 7.86 -5.77 -4.84
CA ASP A 412 7.26 -4.51 -5.26
C ASP A 412 6.82 -3.69 -4.04
N THR A 413 6.17 -4.32 -3.04
CA THR A 413 5.77 -3.65 -1.81
C THR A 413 6.99 -3.22 -0.97
N GLN A 414 8.07 -4.02 -0.93
CA GLN A 414 9.34 -3.63 -0.31
C GLN A 414 9.97 -2.40 -0.99
N SER A 415 9.94 -2.36 -2.32
CA SER A 415 10.43 -1.20 -3.09
C SER A 415 9.65 0.07 -2.74
N ASP A 416 8.32 -0.02 -2.64
CA ASP A 416 7.46 1.09 -2.22
C ASP A 416 7.74 1.52 -0.77
N PHE A 417 7.94 0.56 0.13
CA PHE A 417 8.29 0.78 1.53
C PHE A 417 9.61 1.55 1.67
N GLN A 418 10.67 1.13 0.96
CA GLN A 418 11.96 1.82 0.95
C GLN A 418 11.82 3.25 0.42
N HIS A 419 11.08 3.42 -0.68
CA HIS A 419 10.89 4.73 -1.31
C HIS A 419 10.15 5.70 -0.38
N TRP A 420 9.12 5.21 0.33
CA TRP A 420 8.40 5.99 1.33
C TRP A 420 9.25 6.31 2.56
N ALA A 421 10.04 5.35 3.05
CA ALA A 421 10.95 5.56 4.18
C ALA A 421 11.99 6.67 3.92
N VAL A 422 12.53 6.73 2.69
CA VAL A 422 13.43 7.81 2.27
C VAL A 422 12.68 9.14 2.12
N HIS A 423 11.43 9.12 1.64
CA HIS A 423 10.60 10.32 1.52
C HIS A 423 10.27 10.96 2.88
N LEU A 424 10.02 10.14 3.91
CA LEU A 424 9.84 10.62 5.30
C LEU A 424 11.08 11.38 5.80
N GLY A 425 12.27 10.94 5.38
CA GLY A 425 13.55 11.53 5.78
C GLY A 425 13.95 11.10 7.19
N THR A 426 14.70 11.98 7.88
CA THR A 426 15.36 11.68 9.15
C THR A 426 14.93 12.56 10.30
N GLU A 427 14.02 13.52 10.08
CA GLU A 427 13.66 14.55 11.05
C GLU A 427 12.26 14.30 11.65
N PRO A 428 12.17 13.80 12.90
CA PRO A 428 10.88 13.52 13.55
C PRO A 428 9.99 14.75 13.76
N LEU A 429 10.59 15.93 13.95
CA LEU A 429 9.85 17.19 14.15
C LEU A 429 9.01 17.57 12.94
N LYS A 430 9.44 17.21 11.72
CA LYS A 430 8.65 17.36 10.49
C LYS A 430 7.37 16.51 10.51
N LEU A 431 7.38 15.41 11.25
CA LEU A 431 6.22 14.53 11.49
C LEU A 431 5.44 14.94 12.74
N PHE A 432 5.74 16.10 13.30
CA PHE A 432 5.19 16.61 14.55
C PHE A 432 5.45 15.73 15.77
N ILE A 433 6.56 14.99 15.76
CA ILE A 433 6.99 14.17 16.89
C ILE A 433 8.14 14.86 17.62
N ASP A 434 7.87 15.25 18.86
CA ASP A 434 8.89 15.74 19.78
C ASP A 434 9.59 14.56 20.47
N THR A 435 10.79 14.24 20.03
CA THR A 435 11.60 13.15 20.59
C THR A 435 12.09 13.41 22.01
N THR A 436 11.94 14.63 22.53
CA THR A 436 12.29 14.94 23.93
C THR A 436 11.16 14.66 24.91
N ASN A 437 9.92 14.49 24.42
CA ASN A 437 8.80 14.07 25.24
C ASN A 437 8.69 12.52 25.22
N PRO A 438 8.68 11.85 26.38
CA PRO A 438 8.68 10.38 26.43
C PRO A 438 7.49 9.71 25.73
N LYS A 439 6.29 10.31 25.80
CA LYS A 439 5.09 9.74 25.17
C LYS A 439 5.16 9.84 23.64
N SER A 440 5.59 10.99 23.14
CA SER A 440 5.75 11.23 21.70
C SER A 440 6.88 10.37 21.11
N LEU A 441 8.01 10.26 21.82
CA LEU A 441 9.10 9.37 21.45
C LEU A 441 8.64 7.90 21.41
N LEU A 442 7.96 7.44 22.45
CA LEU A 442 7.46 6.06 22.52
C LEU A 442 6.52 5.75 21.36
N TYR A 443 5.60 6.66 21.02
CA TYR A 443 4.70 6.51 19.88
C TYR A 443 5.45 6.26 18.57
N LEU A 444 6.45 7.09 18.26
CA LEU A 444 7.24 6.91 17.04
C LEU A 444 8.11 5.65 17.10
N GLN A 445 8.68 5.32 18.26
CA GLN A 445 9.44 4.08 18.44
C GLN A 445 8.57 2.84 18.19
N MET A 446 7.34 2.80 18.72
CA MET A 446 6.43 1.67 18.52
C MET A 446 6.08 1.48 17.04
N ILE A 447 5.73 2.57 16.34
CA ILE A 447 5.44 2.51 14.89
C ILE A 447 6.65 2.01 14.12
N MET A 448 7.81 2.64 14.30
CA MET A 448 9.00 2.31 13.53
C MET A 448 9.54 0.92 13.84
N LEU A 449 9.41 0.44 15.08
CA LEU A 449 9.78 -0.91 15.48
C LEU A 449 8.86 -1.96 14.83
N ASN A 450 7.54 -1.74 14.85
CA ASN A 450 6.59 -2.62 14.19
C ASN A 450 6.87 -2.72 12.69
N LEU A 451 7.12 -1.59 12.04
CA LEU A 451 7.48 -1.52 10.63
C LEU A 451 8.82 -2.22 10.36
N GLN A 452 9.82 -2.08 11.24
CA GLN A 452 11.08 -2.79 11.12
C GLN A 452 10.89 -4.30 11.20
N ILE A 453 10.06 -4.78 12.14
CA ILE A 453 9.75 -6.21 12.30
C ILE A 453 9.07 -6.76 11.04
N ILE A 454 8.08 -6.05 10.50
CA ILE A 454 7.39 -6.45 9.27
C ILE A 454 8.37 -6.47 8.08
N TYR A 455 9.25 -5.47 7.99
CA TYR A 455 10.15 -5.35 6.84
C TYR A 455 11.29 -6.38 6.87
N ALA A 456 11.89 -6.65 8.03
CA ALA A 456 13.07 -7.50 8.20
C ALA A 456 12.77 -9.01 8.16
N GLN A 457 12.18 -9.49 7.06
CA GLN A 457 11.80 -10.91 6.89
C GLN A 457 12.67 -11.68 5.89
N ASP A 458 13.60 -11.01 5.22
CA ASP A 458 14.58 -11.61 4.31
C ASP A 458 15.95 -10.90 4.37
N ASP A 459 16.95 -11.52 3.76
CA ASP A 459 18.35 -11.06 3.78
C ASP A 459 18.53 -9.72 3.05
N ALA A 460 17.80 -9.46 1.95
CA ALA A 460 17.92 -8.22 1.20
C ALA A 460 17.32 -7.05 1.99
N ALA A 461 16.17 -7.27 2.64
CA ALA A 461 15.57 -6.30 3.55
C ALA A 461 16.49 -6.00 4.75
N THR A 462 17.10 -7.04 5.33
CA THR A 462 18.04 -6.88 6.45
C THR A 462 19.30 -6.12 6.02
N ALA A 463 19.85 -6.42 4.85
CA ALA A 463 20.99 -5.70 4.28
C ALA A 463 20.66 -4.21 4.06
N TRP A 464 19.47 -3.90 3.54
CA TRP A 464 19.03 -2.51 3.39
C TRP A 464 18.90 -1.78 4.74
N LEU A 465 18.35 -2.43 5.78
CA LEU A 465 18.29 -1.83 7.12
C LEU A 465 19.68 -1.57 7.71
N ALA A 466 20.64 -2.46 7.48
CA ALA A 466 22.04 -2.25 7.88
C ALA A 466 22.68 -1.08 7.11
N GLU A 467 22.35 -0.92 5.83
CA GLU A 467 22.75 0.25 5.04
C GLU A 467 22.13 1.53 5.62
N GLN A 468 20.86 1.53 6.02
CA GLN A 468 20.23 2.69 6.67
C GLN A 468 20.93 3.04 7.99
N GLU A 469 21.34 2.05 8.78
CA GLU A 469 22.14 2.25 9.99
C GLU A 469 23.51 2.89 9.70
N THR A 470 24.02 2.78 8.47
CA THR A 470 25.27 3.45 8.06
C THR A 470 25.00 4.83 7.46
N ASN A 471 24.18 4.90 6.41
CA ASN A 471 24.00 6.08 5.56
C ASN A 471 22.98 7.10 6.09
N THR A 472 22.09 6.70 7.00
CA THR A 472 21.09 7.59 7.63
C THR A 472 20.20 8.34 6.62
N SER A 473 19.65 7.66 5.61
CA SER A 473 18.71 8.28 4.66
C SER A 473 17.25 8.26 5.12
N SER A 474 16.93 7.54 6.20
CA SER A 474 15.58 7.41 6.75
C SER A 474 15.62 7.34 8.29
N LEU A 475 14.45 7.44 8.93
CA LEU A 475 14.30 7.29 10.38
C LEU A 475 14.88 5.98 10.92
N PHE A 476 14.88 4.88 10.15
CA PHE A 476 15.50 3.62 10.55
C PHE A 476 16.98 3.76 10.89
N GLY A 477 17.70 4.63 10.18
CA GLY A 477 19.12 4.87 10.44
C GLY A 477 19.42 5.51 11.79
N THR A 478 18.41 6.09 12.45
CA THR A 478 18.52 6.72 13.77
C THR A 478 17.66 6.05 14.84
N LEU A 479 16.98 4.95 14.51
CA LEU A 479 15.98 4.30 15.38
C LEU A 479 16.56 3.90 16.75
N ARG A 480 17.76 3.27 16.75
CA ARG A 480 18.47 2.87 17.98
C ARG A 480 18.98 4.04 18.82
N TYR A 481 19.00 5.24 18.24
CA TYR A 481 19.53 6.47 18.85
C TYR A 481 18.42 7.44 19.23
N GLY A 482 17.20 6.96 19.45
CA GLY A 482 16.05 7.80 19.79
C GLY A 482 15.74 8.85 18.72
N PHE A 483 16.05 8.52 17.45
CA PHE A 483 15.93 9.42 16.31
C PHE A 483 16.78 10.71 16.40
N SER A 484 17.91 10.65 17.11
CA SER A 484 18.86 11.75 17.21
C SER A 484 20.11 11.49 16.35
N PRO A 485 20.29 12.21 15.22
CA PRO A 485 21.51 12.13 14.43
C PRO A 485 22.76 12.52 15.22
N ALA A 486 22.63 13.51 16.13
CA ALA A 486 23.73 13.94 16.98
C ALA A 486 24.18 12.85 17.96
N LEU A 487 23.23 12.11 18.55
CA LEU A 487 23.56 11.00 19.44
C LEU A 487 24.25 9.87 18.67
N LYS A 488 23.79 9.56 17.46
CA LYS A 488 24.45 8.59 16.58
C LYS A 488 25.90 8.97 16.27
N HIS A 489 26.14 10.23 15.89
CA HIS A 489 27.47 10.75 15.59
C HIS A 489 28.38 10.83 16.83
N ALA A 490 27.82 10.91 18.04
CA ALA A 490 28.61 10.88 19.27
C ALA A 490 29.03 9.45 19.67
N LEU A 491 28.33 8.42 19.18
CA LEU A 491 28.55 7.01 19.53
C LEU A 491 29.38 6.23 18.49
N HIS A 492 29.62 6.83 17.32
CA HIS A 492 30.47 6.31 16.22
C HIS A 492 31.46 7.40 15.80
#